data_AF-A0A9W5J9L8-F1
#
_entry.id   AF-A0A9W5J9L8-F1
#
_cell.length_a   1.000
_cell.length_b   1.000
_cell.length_c   1.000
_cell.angle_alpha   90.00
_cell.angle_beta   90.00
_cell.angle_gamma   90.00
#
_symmetry.space_group_name_H-M   'P 1'
#
loop_
_entity.id
_entity.type
_entity.pdbx_description
1 polymer ?
#
loop_
_entity_poly.entity_id
_entity_poly.type
_entity_poly.pdbx_seq_one_letter_code
_entity_poly.pdbx_strand_id
1 'polypeptide(L)'
;MDIKEWIDGLRWLSAEQVVDVHFKLQEKIKVHYKLRADGNNLERAIQLCEQHVALAELAFPALKEKHEAQAREYEELTGRRYPSEFYVPSHHGYRQLIAIMKKRKDFERVKQLEEKRRLEGWRE
;
A
#
# COMPACT_ATOMS: atom_id res chain seq x y z
N MET A 1 4.20 -14.20 13.77
CA MET A 1 4.71 -12.82 13.75
C MET A 1 3.49 -11.94 13.66
N ASP A 2 3.28 -11.12 14.67
CA ASP A 2 2.17 -10.18 14.70
C ASP A 2 2.37 -9.07 13.66
N ILE A 3 1.27 -8.53 13.11
CA ILE A 3 1.34 -7.47 12.09
C ILE A 3 2.04 -6.22 12.66
N LYS A 4 1.80 -5.89 13.93
CA LYS A 4 2.41 -4.73 14.58
C LYS A 4 3.92 -4.93 14.76
N GLU A 5 4.33 -6.10 15.24
CA GLU A 5 5.75 -6.46 15.35
C GLU A 5 6.46 -6.37 14.01
N TRP A 6 5.80 -6.83 12.94
CA TRP A 6 6.34 -6.73 11.59
C TRP A 6 6.51 -5.28 11.14
N ILE A 7 5.50 -4.42 11.34
CA ILE A 7 5.57 -2.99 11.00
C ILE A 7 6.64 -2.26 11.81
N ASP A 8 6.73 -2.52 13.11
CA ASP A 8 7.74 -1.90 13.97
C ASP A 8 9.16 -2.29 13.51
N GLY A 9 9.33 -3.53 13.06
CA GLY A 9 10.55 -4.03 12.43
C GLY A 9 10.89 -3.40 11.07
N LEU A 10 10.02 -2.56 10.49
CA LEU A 10 10.27 -1.84 9.23
C LEU A 10 10.48 -0.34 9.43
N ARG A 11 10.30 0.20 10.64
CA ARG A 11 10.39 1.65 10.90
C ARG A 11 11.79 2.25 10.68
N TRP A 12 12.83 1.42 10.62
CA TRP A 12 14.21 1.84 10.33
C TRP A 12 14.52 1.96 8.83
N LEU A 13 13.60 1.52 7.95
CA LEU A 13 13.79 1.60 6.50
C LEU A 13 13.71 3.05 6.01
N SER A 14 14.50 3.35 4.97
CA SER A 14 14.36 4.62 4.25
C SER A 14 13.04 4.70 3.49
N ALA A 15 12.61 5.91 3.11
CA ALA A 15 11.42 6.10 2.31
C ALA A 15 11.45 5.28 1.00
N GLU A 16 12.59 5.24 0.31
CA GLU A 16 12.74 4.43 -0.90
C GLU A 16 12.54 2.94 -0.63
N GLN A 17 13.12 2.41 0.44
CA GLN A 17 12.94 1.01 0.83
C GLN A 17 11.50 0.69 1.20
N VAL A 18 10.80 1.58 1.92
CA VAL A 18 9.38 1.40 2.24
C VAL A 18 8.53 1.39 0.96
N VAL A 19 8.78 2.30 0.02
CA VAL A 19 8.10 2.34 -1.29
C VAL A 19 8.34 1.05 -2.08
N ASP A 20 9.56 0.53 -2.06
CA ASP A 20 9.89 -0.74 -2.71
C ASP A 20 9.14 -1.92 -2.10
N VAL A 21 9.06 -2.01 -0.77
CA VAL A 21 8.29 -3.05 -0.09
C VAL A 21 6.80 -2.93 -0.46
N HIS A 22 6.26 -1.70 -0.47
CA HIS A 22 4.88 -1.43 -0.87
C HIS A 22 4.56 -1.99 -2.26
N PHE A 23 5.39 -1.70 -3.27
CA PHE A 23 5.16 -2.20 -4.63
C PHE A 23 5.44 -3.70 -4.78
N LYS A 24 6.42 -4.26 -4.06
CA LYS A 24 6.66 -5.71 -4.05
C LYS A 24 5.47 -6.49 -3.46
N LEU A 25 4.86 -5.98 -2.39
CA LEU A 25 3.63 -6.58 -1.84
C LEU A 25 2.49 -6.52 -2.84
N GLN A 26 2.29 -5.38 -3.51
CA GLN A 26 1.29 -5.25 -4.56
C GLN A 26 1.44 -6.31 -5.65
N GLU A 27 2.66 -6.53 -6.17
CA GLU A 27 2.87 -7.53 -7.22
C GLU A 27 2.63 -8.95 -6.71
N LYS A 28 3.02 -9.28 -5.47
CA LYS A 28 2.70 -10.58 -4.85
C LYS A 28 1.19 -10.80 -4.69
N ILE A 29 0.44 -9.77 -4.29
CA ILE A 29 -1.04 -9.83 -4.21
C ILE A 29 -1.62 -10.19 -5.58
N LYS A 30 -1.20 -9.50 -6.65
CA LYS A 30 -1.68 -9.75 -8.01
C LYS A 30 -1.41 -11.19 -8.45
N VAL A 31 -0.20 -11.70 -8.20
CA VAL A 31 0.20 -13.07 -8.54
C VAL A 31 -0.70 -14.10 -7.86
N HIS A 32 -0.86 -14.01 -6.53
CA HIS A 32 -1.67 -14.97 -5.79
C HIS A 32 -3.16 -14.82 -6.09
N TYR A 33 -3.68 -13.60 -6.23
CA TYR A 33 -5.09 -13.39 -6.53
C TYR A 33 -5.48 -13.86 -7.94
N LYS A 34 -4.55 -13.82 -8.90
CA LYS A 34 -4.74 -14.43 -10.23
C LYS A 34 -5.01 -15.94 -10.12
N LEU A 35 -4.31 -16.62 -9.21
CA LEU A 35 -4.40 -18.06 -8.95
C LEU A 35 -5.38 -18.41 -7.82
N ARG A 36 -6.27 -17.50 -7.42
CA ARG A 36 -7.15 -17.64 -6.24
C ARG A 36 -8.05 -18.89 -6.23
N ALA A 37 -8.28 -19.52 -7.38
CA ALA A 37 -9.08 -20.74 -7.48
C ALA A 37 -8.27 -22.00 -7.09
N ASP A 38 -6.94 -21.90 -7.05
CA ASP A 38 -6.04 -23.03 -6.90
C ASP A 38 -5.43 -23.05 -5.49
N GLY A 39 -5.68 -24.13 -4.75
CA GLY A 39 -5.10 -24.35 -3.43
C GLY A 39 -5.32 -23.18 -2.47
N ASN A 40 -4.26 -22.75 -1.77
CA ASN A 40 -4.31 -21.72 -0.73
C ASN A 40 -4.00 -20.29 -1.24
N ASN A 41 -4.13 -20.05 -2.54
CA ASN A 41 -3.72 -18.77 -3.14
C ASN A 41 -4.64 -17.60 -2.75
N LEU A 42 -5.94 -17.83 -2.54
CA LEU A 42 -6.84 -16.77 -2.08
C LEU A 42 -6.45 -16.27 -0.69
N GLU A 43 -6.24 -17.17 0.26
CA GLU A 43 -5.85 -16.87 1.63
C GLU A 43 -4.48 -16.19 1.68
N ARG A 44 -3.52 -16.64 0.85
CA ARG A 44 -2.23 -15.95 0.69
C ARG A 44 -2.41 -14.52 0.17
N ALA A 45 -3.28 -14.32 -0.83
CA ALA A 45 -3.59 -12.98 -1.32
C ALA A 45 -4.22 -12.10 -0.23
N ILE A 46 -5.09 -12.65 0.62
CA ILE A 46 -5.68 -11.94 1.76
C ILE A 46 -4.62 -11.56 2.78
N GLN A 47 -3.73 -12.47 3.17
CA GLN A 47 -2.63 -12.18 4.10
C GLN A 47 -1.70 -11.08 3.56
N LEU A 48 -1.37 -11.15 2.27
CA LEU A 48 -0.56 -10.12 1.62
C LEU A 48 -1.30 -8.77 1.54
N CYS A 49 -2.61 -8.77 1.31
CA CYS A 49 -3.42 -7.56 1.39
C CYS A 49 -3.41 -6.95 2.80
N GLU A 50 -3.55 -7.77 3.85
CA GLU A 50 -3.48 -7.32 5.25
C GLU A 50 -2.10 -6.71 5.57
N GLN A 51 -1.01 -7.33 5.12
CA GLN A 51 0.34 -6.76 5.24
C GLN A 51 0.48 -5.44 4.47
N HIS A 52 -0.07 -5.37 3.25
CA HIS A 52 -0.02 -4.16 2.42
C HIS A 52 -0.80 -3.01 3.05
N VAL A 53 -1.97 -3.29 3.63
CA VAL A 53 -2.79 -2.34 4.39
C VAL A 53 -2.11 -1.90 5.69
N ALA A 54 -1.44 -2.81 6.41
CA ALA A 54 -0.69 -2.45 7.59
C ALA A 54 0.48 -1.50 7.25
N LEU A 55 1.20 -1.77 6.16
CA LEU A 55 2.31 -0.95 5.70
C LEU A 55 1.88 0.44 5.22
N ALA A 56 0.59 0.65 4.96
CA ALA A 56 0.05 1.89 4.40
C ALA A 56 0.39 3.13 5.25
N GLU A 57 0.48 3.00 6.57
CA GLU A 57 0.87 4.09 7.49
C GLU A 57 2.30 4.58 7.24
N LEU A 58 3.21 3.69 6.82
CA LEU A 58 4.59 4.02 6.48
C LEU A 58 4.74 4.39 5.00
N ALA A 59 3.99 3.70 4.13
CA ALA A 59 4.10 3.87 2.68
C ALA A 59 3.59 5.23 2.18
N PHE A 60 2.52 5.76 2.78
CA PHE A 60 1.98 7.05 2.35
C PHE A 60 2.95 8.22 2.51
N PRO A 61 3.55 8.47 3.71
CA PRO A 61 4.56 9.52 3.83
C PRO A 61 5.81 9.22 2.99
N ALA A 62 6.23 7.97 2.87
CA ALA A 62 7.37 7.59 2.05
C ALA A 62 7.18 7.89 0.55
N LEU A 63 5.96 7.70 0.02
CA LEU A 63 5.62 8.07 -1.37
C LEU A 63 5.69 9.58 -1.59
N LYS A 64 5.23 10.38 -0.62
CA LYS A 64 5.35 11.85 -0.67
C LYS A 64 6.80 12.28 -0.64
N GLU A 65 7.60 11.71 0.25
CA GLU A 65 9.03 12.01 0.35
C GLU A 65 9.78 11.67 -0.95
N LYS A 66 9.49 10.50 -1.55
CA LYS A 66 10.06 10.10 -2.83
C LYS A 66 9.68 11.08 -3.95
N HIS A 67 8.43 11.52 -4.00
CA HIS A 67 7.97 12.52 -4.96
C HIS A 67 8.71 13.85 -4.79
N GLU A 68 8.84 14.34 -3.56
CA GLU A 68 9.56 15.58 -3.26
C GLU A 68 11.05 15.50 -3.60
N ALA A 69 11.69 14.36 -3.33
CA ALA A 69 13.07 14.12 -3.72
C ALA A 69 13.24 14.17 -5.25
N GLN A 70 12.36 13.50 -6.00
CA GLN A 70 12.39 13.52 -7.47
C GLN A 70 12.14 14.91 -8.04
N ALA A 71 11.18 15.65 -7.46
CA ALA A 71 10.88 17.01 -7.89
C ALA A 71 12.06 17.96 -7.68
N ARG A 72 12.76 17.84 -6.54
CA ARG A 72 13.96 18.62 -6.23
C ARG A 72 15.13 18.27 -7.15
N GLU A 73 15.42 16.99 -7.34
CA GLU A 73 16.49 16.55 -8.24
C GLU A 73 16.29 17.08 -9.67
N TYR A 74 15.06 17.00 -10.17
CA TYR A 74 14.74 17.52 -11.49
C TYR A 74 14.83 19.05 -11.56
N GLU A 75 14.44 19.77 -10.50
CA GLU A 75 14.56 21.22 -10.38
C GLU A 75 16.02 21.68 -10.38
N GLU A 76 16.89 20.98 -9.65
CA GLU A 76 18.33 21.24 -9.62
C GLU A 76 18.97 21.04 -11.01
N LEU A 77 18.52 20.04 -11.76
CA LEU A 77 19.06 19.71 -13.09
C LEU A 77 18.54 20.60 -14.22
N THR A 78 17.30 21.10 -14.11
CA THR A 78 16.59 21.74 -15.24
C THR A 78 16.13 23.17 -14.98
N GLY A 79 16.21 23.64 -13.73
CA GLY A 79 15.64 24.92 -13.29
C GLY A 79 14.10 24.95 -13.30
N ARG A 80 13.45 23.79 -13.50
CA ARG A 80 11.98 23.65 -13.51
C ARG A 80 11.60 22.56 -12.54
N ARG A 81 10.57 22.77 -11.73
CA ARG A 81 10.07 21.74 -10.82
C ARG A 81 9.16 20.73 -11.53
N TYR A 82 9.54 19.46 -11.52
CA TYR A 82 8.71 18.37 -12.04
C TYR A 82 9.09 17.02 -11.41
N PRO A 83 8.14 16.14 -11.07
CA PRO A 83 6.69 16.38 -11.06
C PRO A 83 6.30 17.43 -10.01
N SER A 84 5.38 18.33 -10.35
CA SER A 84 5.06 19.50 -9.51
C SER A 84 4.04 19.24 -8.41
N GLU A 85 3.16 18.25 -8.61
CA GLU A 85 2.08 17.90 -7.69
C GLU A 85 2.12 16.42 -7.33
N PHE A 86 1.92 16.13 -6.04
CA PHE A 86 1.76 14.76 -5.57
C PHE A 86 0.33 14.27 -5.80
N TYR A 87 0.14 13.39 -6.77
CA TYR A 87 -1.14 12.70 -6.97
C TYR A 87 -1.23 11.47 -6.07
N VAL A 88 -2.21 11.49 -5.15
CA VAL A 88 -2.47 10.37 -4.26
C VAL A 88 -2.89 9.13 -5.06
N PRO A 89 -2.12 8.03 -5.03
CA PRO A 89 -2.48 6.83 -5.78
C PRO A 89 -3.60 6.04 -5.09
N SER A 90 -4.30 5.21 -5.86
CA SER A 90 -5.18 4.18 -5.31
C SER A 90 -4.35 3.08 -4.65
N HIS A 91 -4.77 2.59 -3.49
CA HIS A 91 -4.05 1.52 -2.78
C HIS A 91 -4.59 0.13 -3.14
N HIS A 92 -3.78 -0.70 -3.82
CA HIS A 92 -4.22 -2.01 -4.30
C HIS A 92 -4.68 -2.96 -3.17
N GLY A 93 -3.91 -3.06 -2.07
CA GLY A 93 -4.24 -3.87 -0.90
C GLY A 93 -5.63 -3.55 -0.34
N TYR A 94 -5.91 -2.29 0.03
CA TYR A 94 -7.24 -1.84 0.43
C TYR A 94 -8.32 -2.23 -0.57
N ARG A 95 -8.17 -1.86 -1.86
CA ARG A 95 -9.19 -2.12 -2.88
C ARG A 95 -9.52 -3.61 -3.00
N GLN A 96 -8.48 -4.43 -3.04
CA GLN A 96 -8.62 -5.88 -3.22
C GLN A 96 -9.20 -6.55 -1.97
N LEU A 97 -8.74 -6.15 -0.78
CA LEU A 97 -9.23 -6.69 0.49
C LEU A 97 -10.69 -6.32 0.74
N ILE A 98 -11.06 -5.06 0.53
CA ILE A 98 -12.45 -4.58 0.63
C ILE A 98 -13.35 -5.39 -0.32
N ALA A 99 -12.92 -5.60 -1.57
CA ALA A 99 -13.69 -6.39 -2.53
C ALA A 99 -13.87 -7.86 -2.08
N ILE A 100 -12.86 -8.46 -1.45
CA ILE A 100 -12.96 -9.83 -0.90
C ILE A 100 -13.91 -9.86 0.31
N MET A 101 -13.80 -8.90 1.23
CA MET A 101 -14.66 -8.86 2.42
C MET A 101 -16.13 -8.59 2.07
N LYS A 102 -16.39 -7.73 1.08
CA LYS A 102 -17.75 -7.55 0.51
C LYS A 102 -18.33 -8.89 0.00
N LYS A 103 -17.53 -9.70 -0.71
CA LYS A 103 -17.96 -11.04 -1.19
C LYS A 103 -18.20 -12.03 -0.04
N ARG A 104 -17.42 -11.94 1.03
CA ARG A 104 -17.59 -12.74 2.26
C ARG A 104 -18.74 -12.24 3.15
N LYS A 105 -19.39 -11.13 2.79
CA LYS A 105 -20.42 -10.44 3.58
C LYS A 105 -19.92 -9.97 4.95
N ASP A 106 -18.61 -9.77 5.09
CA ASP A 106 -18.01 -9.20 6.29
C ASP A 106 -18.01 -7.67 6.19
N PHE A 107 -19.21 -7.09 6.36
CA PHE A 107 -19.42 -5.65 6.20
C PHE A 107 -18.80 -4.82 7.33
N GLU A 108 -18.61 -5.41 8.52
CA GLU A 108 -17.92 -4.76 9.62
C GLU A 108 -16.44 -4.56 9.27
N ARG A 109 -15.77 -5.60 8.75
CA ARG A 109 -14.40 -5.47 8.28
C ARG A 109 -14.26 -4.47 7.13
N VAL A 110 -15.23 -4.44 6.22
CA VAL A 110 -15.27 -3.43 5.14
C VAL A 110 -15.27 -2.01 5.70
N LYS A 111 -16.15 -1.72 6.67
CA LYS A 111 -16.24 -0.40 7.30
C LYS A 111 -14.93 0.01 7.98
N GLN A 112 -14.29 -0.93 8.69
CA GLN A 112 -12.99 -0.69 9.32
C GLN A 112 -11.90 -0.35 8.31
N LEU A 113 -11.86 -1.07 7.18
CA LEU A 113 -10.88 -0.83 6.11
C LEU A 113 -11.12 0.49 5.39
N GLU A 114 -12.37 0.82 5.07
CA GLU A 114 -12.74 2.08 4.43
C GLU A 114 -12.41 3.28 5.33
N GLU A 115 -12.65 3.17 6.64
CA GLU A 115 -12.31 4.21 7.61
C GLU A 115 -10.80 4.37 7.78
N LYS A 116 -10.04 3.27 7.92
CA LYS A 116 -8.57 3.34 8.01
C LYS A 116 -7.96 3.97 6.75
N ARG A 117 -8.40 3.54 5.57
CA ARG A 117 -7.97 4.11 4.27
C ARG A 117 -8.20 5.63 4.23
N ARG A 118 -9.37 6.08 4.68
CA ARG A 118 -9.75 7.49 4.73
C ARG A 118 -8.88 8.29 5.70
N LEU A 119 -8.66 7.77 6.91
CA LEU A 119 -7.82 8.43 7.94
C LEU A 119 -6.36 8.56 7.50
N GLU A 120 -5.84 7.57 6.78
CA GLU A 120 -4.47 7.61 6.22
C GLU A 120 -4.35 8.49 4.97
N GLY A 121 -5.47 8.95 4.40
CA GLY A 121 -5.49 9.86 3.25
C GLY A 121 -5.32 9.18 1.89
N TRP A 122 -5.50 7.86 1.79
CA TRP A 122 -5.46 7.14 0.52
C TRP A 122 -6.71 7.41 -0.33
N ARG A 123 -6.54 7.41 -1.65
CA ARG A 123 -7.65 7.57 -2.59
C ARG A 123 -8.56 6.34 -2.57
N GLU A 124 -9.86 6.59 -2.77
CA GLU A 124 -10.89 5.55 -2.91
C GLU A 124 -10.72 4.65 -4.14
#